data_AF-Q9MZ45-F1
#
_entry.id   AF-Q9MZ45-F1
#
_cell.length_a   1.000
_cell.length_b   1.000
_cell.length_c   1.000
_cell.angle_alpha   90.00
_cell.angle_beta   90.00
_cell.angle_gamma   90.00
#
_symmetry.space_group_name_H-M   'P 1'
#
loop_
_entity.id
_entity.type
_entity.pdbx_description
1 polymer ?
#
loop_
_entity_poly.entity_id
_entity_poly.type
_entity_poly.pdbx_seq_one_letter_code
_entity_poly.pdbx_strand_id
1 'polypeptide(L)'
;VLGHVHPECDVITQLREDEQACLQAAEGMPNSTLGCPRIWDGLLCWPTAGSGEWVSLPCPAFFSHFSSEPGAVKRDCTIAGWSEPFPPYPEACPVPLELLTEE
;
A
#
# COMPACT_ATOMS: atom_id res chain seq x y z
N VAL A 1 -8.88 -21.26 -25.34
CA VAL A 1 -9.63 -20.05 -24.92
C VAL A 1 -8.82 -19.41 -23.81
N LEU A 2 -8.04 -18.38 -24.13
CA LEU A 2 -7.40 -17.56 -23.11
C LEU A 2 -8.52 -16.72 -22.51
N GLY A 3 -8.97 -17.09 -21.31
CA GLY A 3 -9.97 -16.30 -20.59
C GLY A 3 -9.34 -14.95 -20.28
N HIS A 4 -9.83 -13.89 -20.91
CA HIS A 4 -9.55 -12.53 -20.44
C HIS A 4 -10.22 -12.39 -19.08
N VAL A 5 -9.42 -12.51 -18.04
CA VAL A 5 -9.76 -11.97 -16.73
C VAL A 5 -9.75 -10.46 -16.89
N HIS A 6 -10.82 -9.80 -16.46
CA HIS A 6 -10.93 -8.35 -16.60
C HIS A 6 -9.88 -7.69 -15.68
N PRO A 7 -9.17 -6.63 -16.12
CA PRO A 7 -8.10 -6.00 -15.33
C PRO A 7 -8.42 -5.71 -13.85
N GLU A 8 -9.66 -5.37 -13.46
CA GLU A 8 -10.01 -5.22 -12.04
C GLU A 8 -9.96 -6.53 -11.24
N CYS A 9 -10.23 -7.68 -11.85
CA CYS A 9 -10.13 -8.97 -11.17
C CYS A 9 -8.67 -9.28 -10.84
N ASP A 10 -7.72 -8.87 -11.69
CA ASP A 10 -6.28 -9.00 -11.42
C ASP A 10 -5.84 -8.08 -10.28
N VAL A 11 -6.32 -6.82 -10.28
CA VAL A 11 -6.06 -5.84 -9.20
C VAL A 11 -6.59 -6.32 -7.85
N ILE A 12 -7.85 -6.77 -7.79
CA ILE A 12 -8.48 -7.25 -6.55
C ILE A 12 -7.75 -8.49 -6.02
N THR A 13 -7.33 -9.38 -6.91
CA THR A 13 -6.58 -10.59 -6.52
C THR A 13 -5.24 -10.21 -5.91
N GLN A 14 -4.48 -9.33 -6.56
CA GLN A 14 -3.18 -8.86 -6.04
C GLN A 14 -3.32 -8.19 -4.67
N LEU A 15 -4.29 -7.29 -4.50
CA LEU A 15 -4.54 -6.61 -3.23
C LEU A 15 -4.84 -7.60 -2.08
N ARG A 16 -5.64 -8.63 -2.35
CA ARG A 16 -5.94 -9.67 -1.36
C ARG A 16 -4.71 -10.49 -1.00
N GLU A 17 -3.89 -10.85 -1.98
CA GLU A 17 -2.66 -11.60 -1.76
C GLU A 17 -1.67 -10.77 -0.91
N ASP A 18 -1.53 -9.48 -1.22
CA ASP A 18 -0.68 -8.54 -0.49
C ASP A 18 -1.16 -8.33 0.95
N GLU A 19 -2.47 -8.15 1.15
CA GLU A 19 -3.09 -8.08 2.47
C GLU A 19 -2.79 -9.33 3.30
N GLN A 20 -3.06 -10.51 2.72
CA GLN A 20 -2.83 -11.78 3.41
C GLN A 20 -1.37 -11.96 3.79
N ALA A 21 -0.43 -11.68 2.88
CA ALA A 21 1.00 -11.75 3.14
C ALA A 21 1.42 -10.77 4.25
N CYS A 22 0.85 -9.56 4.25
CA CYS A 22 1.12 -8.54 5.27
C CYS A 22 0.68 -8.99 6.66
N LEU A 23 -0.56 -9.48 6.77
CA LEU A 23 -1.15 -9.92 8.03
C LEU A 23 -0.42 -11.13 8.60
N GLN A 24 -0.09 -12.12 7.76
CA GLN A 24 0.72 -13.28 8.17
C GLN A 24 2.11 -12.85 8.69
N ALA A 25 2.75 -11.88 8.05
CA ALA A 25 4.03 -11.35 8.50
C ALA A 25 3.92 -10.55 9.81
N ALA A 26 2.76 -9.96 10.10
CA ALA A 26 2.50 -9.23 11.33
C ALA A 26 2.27 -10.19 12.53
N GLU A 27 1.58 -11.30 12.32
CA GLU A 27 1.32 -12.32 13.35
C GLU A 27 2.60 -12.98 13.90
N GLY A 28 3.65 -13.06 13.07
CA GLY A 28 4.94 -13.64 13.46
C GLY A 28 5.84 -12.72 14.30
N MET A 29 5.45 -11.45 14.51
CA MET A 29 6.27 -10.47 15.23
C MET A 29 5.77 -10.29 16.67
N PRO A 30 6.65 -10.35 17.69
CA PRO A 30 6.26 -10.01 19.05
C PRO A 30 5.81 -8.55 19.09
N ASN A 31 4.82 -8.23 19.93
CA ASN A 31 4.36 -6.86 20.18
C ASN A 31 5.55 -6.01 20.67
N SER A 32 6.25 -5.35 19.75
CA SER A 32 7.26 -4.36 20.09
C SER A 32 6.55 -3.20 20.73
N THR A 33 6.79 -2.98 22.02
CA THR A 33 6.24 -1.85 22.77
C THR A 33 6.90 -0.52 22.41
N LEU A 34 7.97 -0.56 21.61
CA LEU A 34 8.71 0.60 21.15
C LEU A 34 8.63 0.67 19.62
N GLY A 35 7.91 1.67 19.11
CA GLY A 35 7.76 1.93 17.68
C GLY A 35 6.39 1.56 17.11
N CYS A 36 6.32 1.57 15.79
CA CYS A 36 5.10 1.34 15.03
C CYS A 36 5.11 -0.09 14.47
N PRO A 37 4.01 -0.84 14.66
CA PRO A 37 3.92 -2.21 14.21
C PRO A 37 3.79 -2.29 12.70
N ARG A 38 3.98 -3.50 12.15
CA ARG A 38 3.59 -3.78 10.76
C ARG A 38 2.07 -3.64 10.64
N ILE A 39 1.60 -2.87 9.65
CA ILE A 39 0.16 -2.69 9.39
C ILE A 39 -0.14 -2.78 7.89
N TRP A 40 -1.34 -3.28 7.60
CA TRP A 40 -1.97 -3.14 6.30
C TRP A 40 -2.95 -1.96 6.37
N ASP A 41 -2.86 -1.02 5.43
CA ASP A 41 -3.75 0.15 5.38
C ASP A 41 -4.79 0.12 4.26
N GLY A 42 -4.93 -1.03 3.60
CA GLY A 42 -5.81 -1.23 2.45
C GLY A 42 -5.09 -1.17 1.11
N LEU A 43 -3.87 -0.62 1.06
CA LEU A 43 -3.08 -0.51 -0.18
C LEU A 43 -1.64 -0.97 -0.03
N LEU A 44 -0.98 -0.61 1.07
CA LEU A 44 0.42 -0.91 1.31
C LEU A 44 0.64 -1.61 2.65
N CYS A 45 1.60 -2.52 2.66
CA CYS A 45 2.06 -3.17 3.87
C CYS A 45 3.22 -2.38 4.50
N TRP A 46 2.90 -1.57 5.50
CA TRP A 46 3.88 -0.79 6.24
C TRP A 46 4.69 -1.70 7.15
N PRO A 47 6.03 -1.74 7.02
CA PRO A 47 6.88 -2.57 7.88
C PRO A 47 6.91 -2.02 9.31
N THR A 48 7.55 -2.73 10.23
CA THR A 48 7.86 -2.16 11.55
C THR A 48 8.84 -0.99 11.43
N ALA A 49 8.67 0.04 12.26
CA ALA A 49 9.60 1.16 12.36
C ALA A 49 9.74 1.63 13.81
N GLY A 50 10.91 2.16 14.18
CA GLY A 50 11.14 2.79 15.47
C GLY A 50 10.50 4.18 15.56
N SER A 51 10.18 4.62 16.77
CA SER A 51 9.68 5.98 16.98
C SER A 51 10.71 7.03 16.54
N GLY A 52 10.27 7.97 15.70
CA GLY A 52 11.11 9.00 15.08
C GLY A 52 11.64 8.60 13.69
N GLU A 53 11.46 7.36 13.26
CA GLU A 53 11.77 6.92 11.90
C GLU A 53 10.61 7.24 10.94
N TRP A 54 10.92 7.22 9.64
CA TRP A 54 9.93 7.31 8.58
C TRP A 54 10.16 6.18 7.58
N VAL A 55 9.08 5.77 6.95
CA VAL A 55 9.13 4.78 5.87
C VAL A 55 8.52 5.42 4.63
N SER A 56 9.16 5.21 3.47
CA SER A 56 8.61 5.56 2.17
C SER A 56 8.49 4.29 1.35
N LEU A 57 7.29 4.01 0.86
CA LEU A 57 7.00 2.87 0.00
C LEU A 57 6.57 3.37 -1.38
N PRO A 58 6.92 2.66 -2.46
CA PRO A 58 6.39 2.99 -3.78
C PRO A 58 4.87 2.78 -3.82
N CYS A 59 4.20 3.35 -4.82
CA CYS A 59 2.82 3.01 -5.11
C CYS A 59 2.62 1.49 -5.27
N PRO A 60 1.43 0.97 -4.96
CA PRO A 60 1.13 -0.46 -5.12
C PRO A 60 1.47 -0.96 -6.52
N ALA A 61 1.95 -2.20 -6.65
CA ALA A 61 2.46 -2.72 -7.92
C ALA A 61 1.44 -2.66 -9.08
N PHE A 62 0.16 -2.88 -8.77
CA PHE A 62 -0.93 -2.80 -9.75
C PHE A 62 -1.10 -1.39 -10.34
N PHE A 63 -0.56 -0.36 -9.71
CA PHE A 63 -0.61 1.01 -10.21
C PHE A 63 0.10 1.18 -11.56
N SER A 64 1.05 0.28 -11.87
CA SER A 64 1.70 0.21 -13.18
C SER A 64 0.75 -0.09 -14.35
N HIS A 65 -0.46 -0.60 -14.09
CA HIS A 65 -1.51 -0.73 -15.10
C HIS A 65 -2.13 0.62 -15.50
N PHE A 66 -2.05 1.63 -14.63
CA PHE A 66 -2.71 2.92 -14.80
C PHE A 66 -1.74 4.04 -15.18
N SER A 67 -0.54 4.06 -14.58
CA SER A 67 0.46 5.09 -14.87
C SER A 67 1.88 4.52 -14.83
N SER A 68 2.74 5.05 -15.70
CA SER A 68 4.18 4.78 -15.67
C SER A 68 4.94 5.74 -14.74
N GLU A 69 4.25 6.73 -14.15
CA GLU A 69 4.88 7.69 -13.26
C GLU A 69 5.26 7.02 -11.93
N PRO A 70 6.52 7.16 -11.49
CA PRO A 70 6.94 6.67 -10.18
C PRO A 70 6.29 7.52 -9.09
N GLY A 71 5.56 6.88 -8.19
CA GLY A 71 4.98 7.50 -7.02
C GLY A 71 5.41 6.79 -5.74
N ALA A 72 5.41 7.53 -4.63
CA ALA A 72 5.72 6.99 -3.32
C ALA A 72 4.92 7.68 -2.22
N VAL A 73 4.56 6.90 -1.21
CA VAL A 73 3.83 7.35 -0.03
C VAL A 73 4.74 7.19 1.17
N LYS A 74 4.77 8.20 2.04
CA LYS A 74 5.57 8.21 3.27
C LYS A 74 4.66 8.19 4.49
N ARG A 75 5.06 7.47 5.53
CA ARG A 75 4.51 7.61 6.88
C ARG A 75 5.63 7.82 7.87
N ASP A 76 5.35 8.66 8.86
CA ASP A 76 6.24 8.91 9.98
C ASP A 76 5.79 8.03 11.15
N CYS A 77 6.73 7.32 11.77
CA CYS A 77 6.47 6.57 12.99
C CYS A 77 6.66 7.48 14.19
N THR A 78 5.59 7.77 14.91
CA THR A 78 5.61 8.64 16.09
C THR A 78 5.47 7.84 17.37
N ILE A 79 5.61 8.50 18.53
CA ILE A 79 5.29 7.90 19.83
C ILE A 79 3.82 7.49 19.96
N ALA A 80 2.93 8.08 19.15
CA ALA A 80 1.51 7.76 19.09
C ALA A 80 1.18 6.67 18.05
N GLY A 81 2.18 6.18 17.31
CA GLY A 81 2.00 5.26 16.19
C GLY A 81 2.20 5.92 14.84
N TRP A 82 1.69 5.26 13.80
CA TRP A 82 1.82 5.70 12.41
C TRP A 82 1.05 7.00 12.15
N SER A 83 1.70 7.97 11.49
CA SER A 83 1.03 9.15 10.94
C SER A 83 0.05 8.76 9.82
N GLU A 84 -0.78 9.69 9.36
CA GLU A 84 -1.47 9.53 8.08
C GLU A 84 -0.45 9.45 6.92
N PRO A 85 -0.79 8.76 5.82
CA PRO A 85 0.07 8.71 4.63
C PRO A 85 0.23 10.08 3.97
N PHE A 86 1.46 10.41 3.55
CA PHE A 86 1.78 11.68 2.91
C PHE A 86 2.75 11.50 1.71
N PRO A 87 2.46 12.09 0.53
CA PRO A 87 1.18 12.71 0.20
C PRO A 87 0.03 11.68 0.20
N PRO A 88 -1.24 12.13 0.26
CA PRO A 88 -2.39 11.22 0.14
C PRO A 88 -2.31 10.38 -1.14
N TYR A 89 -2.83 9.15 -1.09
CA TYR A 89 -2.74 8.20 -2.23
C TYR A 89 -3.19 8.77 -3.59
N PRO A 90 -4.29 9.54 -3.71
CA PRO A 90 -4.69 10.11 -5.00
C PRO A 90 -3.67 11.11 -5.59
N GLU A 91 -2.85 11.73 -4.75
CA GLU A 91 -1.79 12.64 -5.16
C GLU A 91 -0.48 11.89 -5.41
N ALA A 92 -0.15 10.90 -4.57
CA ALA A 92 1.06 10.09 -4.69
C ALA A 92 1.01 9.13 -5.89
N CYS A 93 -0.17 8.57 -6.15
CA CYS A 93 -0.45 7.53 -7.13
C CYS A 93 -1.68 7.96 -7.98
N PRO A 94 -1.54 8.97 -8.87
CA PRO A 94 -2.65 9.49 -9.65
C PRO A 94 -3.05 8.56 -10.81
N VAL A 95 -4.32 8.15 -10.86
CA VAL A 95 -4.86 7.42 -12.02
C VAL A 95 -5.26 8.41 -13.13
N PRO A 96 -4.95 8.14 -14.42
CA PRO A 96 -5.39 8.99 -15.52
C PRO A 96 -6.92 9.14 -15.59
N LEU A 97 -7.37 10.36 -15.89
CA LEU A 97 -8.80 10.70 -15.95
C LEU A 97 -9.55 9.91 -17.03
N GLU A 98 -8.89 9.44 -18.10
CA GLU A 98 -9.55 8.65 -19.16
C GLU A 98 -10.15 7.35 -18.61
N LEU A 99 -9.54 6.73 -17.59
CA LEU A 99 -10.02 5.50 -16.96
C LEU A 99 -11.19 5.71 -16.00
N LEU A 100 -11.48 6.94 -15.61
CA LEU A 100 -12.63 7.29 -14.77
C LEU A 100 -13.88 7.59 -15.59
N THR A 101 -13.80 7.50 -16.93
CA THR A 101 -14.87 7.88 -17.86
C THR A 101 -15.47 6.71 -18.65
N GLU A 102 -14.95 5.49 -18.46
CA GLU A 102 -15.50 4.29 -19.10
C GLU A 102 -16.44 3.58 -18.11
N GLU A 103 -17.73 3.90 -18.21
CA GLU A 103 -18.85 3.24 -17.53
C GLU A 103 -19.68 2.41 -18.51
#